data_AF-A0A7J6L3Q4-F1
#
_entry.id   AF-A0A7J6L3Q4-F1
#
_cell.length_a   1.000
_cell.length_b   1.000
_cell.length_c   1.000
_cell.angle_alpha   90.00
_cell.angle_beta   90.00
_cell.angle_gamma   90.00
#
_symmetry.space_group_name_H-M   'P 1'
#
loop_
_entity.id
_entity.type
_entity.pdbx_description
1 polymer ?
#
loop_
_entity_poly.entity_id
_entity_poly.type
_entity_poly.pdbx_seq_one_letter_code
_entity_poly.pdbx_strand_id
1 'polypeptide(L)'
;MDNYQTCLSWEFVEVACGLLDRVSPEMADVLFLQGYNHRLGTSGLNMMEIVKATDVLYPGFSGILPALPEQDQWEYPTHHDGQPIRGPARVCSALVCEMLRAGGVFGNHDVSCTEFTPWDIYSMDVFTSPTYQLKGDYAIDLTKPEPLRLGQKRAMQPPGIMSTVSADIVGICILPPMAAKLFAVSVRVASQ
;
A
#
# COMPACT_ATOMS: atom_id res chain seq x y z
N MET A 1 2.59 -1.19 16.49
CA MET A 1 1.42 -0.71 15.73
C MET A 1 0.19 -1.30 16.37
N ASP A 2 -0.79 -0.46 16.63
CA ASP A 2 -1.94 -0.80 17.45
C ASP A 2 -2.81 -1.82 16.74
N ASN A 3 -3.19 -2.86 17.49
CA ASN A 3 -4.00 -3.95 16.98
C ASN A 3 -5.46 -3.47 16.86
N TYR A 4 -5.82 -2.87 15.73
CA TYR A 4 -7.20 -2.49 15.42
C TYR A 4 -8.05 -3.75 15.16
N GLN A 5 -8.37 -4.48 16.24
CA GLN A 5 -9.18 -5.70 16.20
C GLN A 5 -10.67 -5.40 15.91
N THR A 6 -11.09 -4.16 16.08
CA THR A 6 -12.49 -3.77 15.98
C THR A 6 -12.68 -2.85 14.78
N CYS A 7 -13.45 -3.33 13.80
CA CYS A 7 -13.90 -2.50 12.69
C CYS A 7 -14.93 -1.48 13.18
N LEU A 8 -14.95 -0.31 12.55
CA LEU A 8 -16.00 0.68 12.80
C LEU A 8 -17.35 0.12 12.32
N SER A 9 -18.38 0.18 13.15
CA SER A 9 -19.70 -0.33 12.77
C SER A 9 -20.34 0.56 11.70
N TRP A 10 -21.07 -0.03 10.78
CA TRP A 10 -21.71 0.71 9.69
C TRP A 10 -22.73 1.72 10.20
N GLU A 11 -23.49 1.36 11.23
CA GLU A 11 -24.51 2.22 11.84
C GLU A 11 -23.88 3.50 12.40
N PHE A 12 -22.66 3.39 12.95
CA PHE A 12 -21.94 4.56 13.42
C PHE A 12 -21.48 5.45 12.26
N VAL A 13 -20.96 4.85 11.18
CA VAL A 13 -20.53 5.59 9.98
C VAL A 13 -21.71 6.32 9.35
N GLU A 14 -22.85 5.67 9.22
CA GLU A 14 -24.08 6.25 8.66
C GLU A 14 -24.50 7.50 9.43
N VAL A 15 -24.57 7.43 10.76
CA VAL A 15 -24.96 8.55 11.61
C VAL A 15 -23.91 9.67 11.56
N ALA A 16 -22.62 9.34 11.62
CA ALA A 16 -21.55 10.32 11.61
C ALA A 16 -21.47 11.07 10.26
N CYS A 17 -21.52 10.36 9.15
CA CYS A 17 -21.53 10.94 7.81
C CYS A 17 -22.82 11.75 7.57
N GLY A 18 -23.97 11.28 8.02
CA GLY A 18 -25.23 12.02 7.92
C GLY A 18 -25.23 13.32 8.74
N LEU A 19 -24.61 13.31 9.92
CA LEU A 19 -24.43 14.53 10.72
C LEU A 19 -23.48 15.52 10.02
N LEU A 20 -22.37 15.03 9.47
CA LEU A 20 -21.38 15.86 8.80
C LEU A 20 -21.96 16.51 7.53
N ASP A 21 -22.75 15.77 6.75
CA ASP A 21 -23.51 16.29 5.60
C ASP A 21 -24.45 17.42 6.01
N ARG A 22 -25.15 17.26 7.14
CA ARG A 22 -26.05 18.31 7.66
C ARG A 22 -25.31 19.55 8.17
N VAL A 23 -24.14 19.38 8.79
CA VAL A 23 -23.36 20.49 9.38
C VAL A 23 -22.56 21.24 8.32
N SER A 24 -21.94 20.52 7.39
CA SER A 24 -21.06 21.07 6.36
C SER A 24 -21.25 20.30 5.04
N PRO A 25 -22.30 20.61 4.26
CA PRO A 25 -22.62 19.85 3.04
C PRO A 25 -21.52 19.95 1.98
N GLU A 26 -20.84 21.10 1.88
CA GLU A 26 -19.72 21.29 0.95
C GLU A 26 -18.53 20.38 1.25
N MET A 27 -18.23 20.17 2.54
CA MET A 27 -17.15 19.27 2.96
C MET A 27 -17.55 17.81 2.74
N ALA A 28 -18.80 17.46 3.04
CA ALA A 28 -19.30 16.10 2.80
C ALA A 28 -19.28 15.74 1.31
N ASP A 29 -19.59 16.70 0.43
CA ASP A 29 -19.56 16.49 -1.02
C ASP A 29 -18.18 16.08 -1.52
N VAL A 30 -17.15 16.83 -1.12
CA VAL A 30 -15.76 16.57 -1.52
C VAL A 30 -15.20 15.30 -0.87
N LEU A 31 -15.60 14.98 0.36
CA LEU A 31 -15.01 13.86 1.10
C LEU A 31 -15.60 12.49 0.75
N PHE A 32 -16.93 12.37 0.61
CA PHE A 32 -17.56 11.05 0.44
C PHE A 32 -18.85 11.03 -0.40
N LEU A 33 -19.63 12.10 -0.49
CA LEU A 33 -20.92 12.02 -1.22
C LEU A 33 -20.70 11.77 -2.70
N GLN A 34 -19.71 12.41 -3.33
CA GLN A 34 -19.41 12.17 -4.74
C GLN A 34 -19.05 10.69 -4.97
N GLY A 35 -18.17 10.12 -4.15
CA GLY A 35 -17.77 8.72 -4.26
C GLY A 35 -18.93 7.75 -4.03
N TYR A 36 -19.83 8.02 -3.08
CA TYR A 36 -21.01 7.18 -2.87
C TYR A 36 -22.04 7.29 -4.00
N ASN A 37 -22.23 8.50 -4.54
CA ASN A 37 -23.05 8.71 -5.72
C ASN A 37 -22.52 7.91 -6.93
N HIS A 38 -21.20 7.92 -7.15
CA HIS A 38 -20.57 7.12 -8.22
C HIS A 38 -20.82 5.61 -8.05
N ARG A 39 -20.75 5.08 -6.82
CA ARG A 39 -21.05 3.66 -6.53
C ARG A 39 -22.49 3.26 -6.89
N LEU A 40 -23.44 4.17 -6.71
CA LEU A 40 -24.85 3.92 -7.03
C LEU A 40 -25.22 4.33 -8.47
N GLY A 41 -24.31 4.93 -9.22
CA GLY A 41 -24.58 5.50 -10.55
C GLY A 41 -25.51 6.73 -10.49
N THR A 42 -25.58 7.41 -9.35
CA THR A 42 -26.38 8.62 -9.13
C THR A 42 -25.48 9.85 -9.08
N SER A 43 -26.06 11.05 -8.99
CA SER A 43 -25.31 12.29 -8.84
C SER A 43 -26.09 13.29 -7.99
N GLY A 44 -25.43 13.96 -7.05
CA GLY A 44 -26.00 15.05 -6.26
C GLY A 44 -27.00 14.61 -5.18
N LEU A 45 -27.01 13.33 -4.81
CA LEU A 45 -27.79 12.87 -3.65
C LEU A 45 -27.06 13.17 -2.35
N ASN A 46 -27.83 13.55 -1.33
CA ASN A 46 -27.33 13.69 0.04
C ASN A 46 -27.14 12.33 0.71
N MET A 47 -26.50 12.27 1.89
CA MET A 47 -26.18 11.01 2.55
C MET A 47 -27.42 10.16 2.86
N MET A 48 -28.52 10.77 3.30
CA MET A 48 -29.76 10.05 3.62
C MET A 48 -30.46 9.51 2.38
N GLU A 49 -30.41 10.25 1.27
CA GLU A 49 -30.92 9.82 -0.03
C GLU A 49 -30.08 8.69 -0.61
N ILE A 50 -28.75 8.75 -0.45
CA ILE A 50 -27.83 7.66 -0.83
C ILE A 50 -28.18 6.38 -0.07
N VAL A 51 -28.34 6.44 1.25
CA VAL A 51 -28.70 5.25 2.06
C VAL A 51 -30.05 4.70 1.60
N LYS A 52 -31.04 5.57 1.41
CA LYS A 52 -32.36 5.16 0.92
C LYS A 52 -32.31 4.55 -0.49
N ALA A 53 -31.51 5.10 -1.39
CA ALA A 53 -31.31 4.57 -2.73
C ALA A 53 -30.59 3.20 -2.67
N THR A 54 -29.63 3.07 -1.75
CA THR A 54 -28.93 1.81 -1.48
C THR A 54 -29.90 0.75 -0.99
N ASP A 55 -30.79 1.07 -0.05
CA ASP A 55 -31.79 0.14 0.47
C ASP A 55 -32.79 -0.33 -0.60
N VAL A 56 -33.09 0.52 -1.58
CA VAL A 56 -33.95 0.13 -2.72
C VAL A 56 -33.23 -0.86 -3.63
N LEU A 57 -31.93 -0.70 -3.85
CA LEU A 57 -31.11 -1.58 -4.69
C LEU A 57 -30.69 -2.87 -3.96
N TYR A 58 -30.45 -2.76 -2.65
CA TYR A 58 -29.92 -3.79 -1.76
C TYR A 58 -30.75 -3.86 -0.47
N PRO A 59 -31.93 -4.47 -0.50
CA PRO A 59 -32.86 -4.47 0.64
C PRO A 59 -32.24 -5.13 1.87
N GLY A 60 -32.11 -4.34 2.95
CA GLY A 60 -31.59 -4.80 4.24
C GLY A 60 -30.07 -4.86 4.33
N PHE A 61 -29.34 -4.30 3.36
CA PHE A 61 -27.88 -4.37 3.33
C PHE A 61 -27.23 -3.05 2.89
N SER A 62 -27.62 -1.92 3.49
CA SER A 62 -26.97 -0.61 3.26
C SER A 62 -25.48 -0.59 3.59
N GLY A 63 -25.02 -1.48 4.47
CA GLY A 63 -23.61 -1.69 4.79
C GLY A 63 -22.75 -2.22 3.64
N ILE A 64 -23.33 -2.54 2.48
CA ILE A 64 -22.57 -2.83 1.26
C ILE A 64 -21.83 -1.60 0.73
N LEU A 65 -22.33 -0.38 1.03
CA LEU A 65 -21.89 0.83 0.35
C LEU A 65 -20.36 1.08 0.49
N PRO A 66 -19.74 0.93 1.67
CA PRO A 66 -18.28 1.05 1.80
C PRO A 66 -17.50 -0.13 1.21
N ALA A 67 -18.14 -1.28 1.00
CA ALA A 67 -17.50 -2.47 0.46
C ALA A 67 -17.44 -2.48 -1.08
N LEU A 68 -18.12 -1.53 -1.74
CA LEU A 68 -18.05 -1.36 -3.18
C LEU A 68 -16.78 -0.56 -3.54
N PRO A 69 -15.83 -1.19 -4.26
CA PRO A 69 -14.55 -0.56 -4.54
C PRO A 69 -14.69 0.59 -5.53
N GLU A 70 -13.91 1.62 -5.29
CA GLU A 70 -13.84 2.78 -6.16
C GLU A 70 -13.11 2.42 -7.46
N GLN A 71 -13.64 2.85 -8.61
CA GLN A 71 -13.10 2.44 -9.90
C GLN A 71 -12.08 3.45 -10.44
N ASP A 72 -10.96 2.96 -10.96
CA ASP A 72 -9.84 3.81 -11.43
C ASP A 72 -10.20 4.76 -12.59
N GLN A 73 -11.26 4.46 -13.33
CA GLN A 73 -11.80 5.29 -14.41
C GLN A 73 -12.74 6.41 -13.95
N TRP A 74 -13.08 6.50 -12.67
CA TRP A 74 -13.97 7.54 -12.18
C TRP A 74 -13.29 8.91 -12.17
N GLU A 75 -14.01 9.92 -12.66
CA GLU A 75 -13.56 11.30 -12.74
C GLU A 75 -14.39 12.20 -11.85
N TYR A 76 -13.69 12.96 -11.01
CA TYR A 76 -14.26 13.88 -10.05
C TYR A 76 -14.05 15.33 -10.50
N PRO A 77 -14.94 16.25 -10.10
CA PRO A 77 -14.68 17.68 -10.23
C PRO A 77 -13.51 18.06 -9.32
N THR A 78 -12.39 18.49 -9.91
CA THR A 78 -11.20 18.95 -9.19
C THR A 78 -10.81 20.34 -9.68
N HIS A 79 -9.78 20.94 -9.07
CA HIS A 79 -9.25 22.22 -9.50
C HIS A 79 -7.78 22.06 -9.92
N HIS A 80 -7.43 22.56 -11.10
CA HIS A 80 -6.06 22.65 -11.59
C HIS A 80 -5.78 24.10 -11.98
N ASP A 81 -4.72 24.69 -11.42
CA ASP A 81 -4.40 26.12 -11.58
C ASP A 81 -5.59 27.06 -11.28
N GLY A 82 -6.42 26.68 -10.30
CA GLY A 82 -7.62 27.43 -9.92
C GLY A 82 -8.80 27.31 -10.90
N GLN A 83 -8.66 26.54 -11.98
CA GLN A 83 -9.75 26.26 -12.92
C GLN A 83 -10.44 24.94 -12.55
N PRO A 84 -11.78 24.89 -12.59
CA PRO A 84 -12.51 23.64 -12.40
C PRO A 84 -12.25 22.73 -13.60
N ILE A 85 -11.73 21.54 -13.33
CA ILE A 85 -11.52 20.48 -14.31
C ILE A 85 -12.19 19.19 -13.83
N ARG A 86 -12.39 18.23 -14.73
CA ARG A 86 -12.67 16.86 -14.33
C ARG A 86 -11.42 16.03 -14.51
N GLY A 87 -11.13 15.19 -13.53
CA GLY A 87 -9.98 14.30 -13.59
C GLY A 87 -10.06 13.20 -12.55
N PRO A 88 -9.19 12.19 -12.66
CA PRO A 88 -9.16 11.10 -11.69
C PRO A 88 -8.68 11.62 -10.34
N ALA A 89 -9.35 11.21 -9.26
CA ALA A 89 -8.94 11.53 -7.89
C ALA A 89 -7.81 10.58 -7.46
N ARG A 90 -6.57 10.89 -7.82
CA ARG A 90 -5.39 10.07 -7.47
C ARG A 90 -4.62 10.69 -6.32
N VAL A 91 -4.67 10.03 -5.16
CA VAL A 91 -3.77 10.34 -4.04
C VAL A 91 -2.39 9.71 -4.26
N CYS A 92 -1.41 10.08 -3.42
CA CYS A 92 -0.03 9.62 -3.57
C CYS A 92 0.12 8.09 -3.55
N SER A 93 -0.67 7.37 -2.76
CA SER A 93 -0.70 5.90 -2.74
C SER A 93 -1.25 5.32 -4.03
N ALA A 94 -2.34 5.87 -4.55
CA ALA A 94 -2.92 5.46 -5.82
C ALA A 94 -1.94 5.66 -7.00
N LEU A 95 -1.19 6.77 -6.99
CA LEU A 95 -0.13 7.01 -7.97
C LEU A 95 0.95 5.91 -7.94
N VAL A 96 1.44 5.54 -6.75
CA VAL A 96 2.45 4.49 -6.61
C VAL A 96 1.89 3.12 -7.02
N CYS A 97 0.65 2.81 -6.62
CA CYS A 97 -0.03 1.58 -7.04
C CYS A 97 -0.07 1.47 -8.57
N GLU A 98 -0.43 2.54 -9.27
CA GLU A 98 -0.51 2.55 -10.73
C GLU A 98 0.85 2.37 -11.41
N MET A 99 1.91 2.93 -10.82
CA MET A 99 3.29 2.67 -11.28
C MET A 99 3.67 1.20 -11.12
N LEU A 100 3.31 0.58 -9.99
CA LEU A 100 3.55 -0.85 -9.74
C LEU A 100 2.72 -1.73 -10.70
N ARG A 101 1.47 -1.35 -10.98
CA ARG A 101 0.59 -2.00 -11.95
C ARG A 101 1.15 -1.94 -13.36
N ALA A 102 1.56 -0.76 -13.81
CA ALA A 102 2.22 -0.59 -15.10
C ALA A 102 3.55 -1.35 -15.19
N GLY A 103 4.26 -1.48 -14.07
CA GLY A 103 5.46 -2.31 -13.94
C GLY A 103 5.21 -3.82 -13.92
N GLY A 104 3.94 -4.26 -13.97
CA GLY A 104 3.57 -5.68 -13.96
C GLY A 104 3.73 -6.37 -12.61
N VAL A 105 3.88 -5.62 -11.51
CA VAL A 105 4.09 -6.17 -10.16
C VAL A 105 2.91 -7.03 -9.71
N PHE A 106 1.69 -6.64 -10.09
CA PHE A 106 0.48 -7.38 -9.75
C PHE A 106 0.18 -8.55 -10.70
N GLY A 107 0.97 -8.77 -11.76
CA GLY A 107 0.76 -9.86 -12.71
C GLY A 107 -0.66 -9.87 -13.30
N ASN A 108 -1.40 -10.97 -13.06
CA ASN A 108 -2.77 -11.16 -13.54
C ASN A 108 -3.84 -10.71 -12.52
N HIS A 109 -3.45 -10.12 -11.39
CA HIS A 109 -4.40 -9.64 -10.40
C HIS A 109 -5.02 -8.32 -10.85
N ASP A 110 -6.35 -8.25 -10.84
CA ASP A 110 -7.07 -7.01 -11.06
C ASP A 110 -7.18 -6.25 -9.74
N VAL A 111 -6.61 -5.05 -9.70
CA VAL A 111 -6.43 -4.24 -8.50
C VAL A 111 -6.94 -2.84 -8.81
N SER A 112 -7.84 -2.33 -7.98
CA SER A 112 -8.33 -0.95 -8.04
C SER A 112 -7.39 -0.06 -7.23
N CYS A 113 -6.50 0.64 -7.91
CA CYS A 113 -5.45 1.42 -7.26
C CYS A 113 -5.99 2.67 -6.54
N THR A 114 -7.17 3.14 -6.90
CA THR A 114 -7.83 4.31 -6.29
C THR A 114 -8.16 4.07 -4.81
N GLU A 115 -8.39 2.82 -4.41
CA GLU A 115 -8.72 2.46 -3.04
C GLU A 115 -7.49 2.18 -2.15
N PHE A 116 -6.29 2.24 -2.73
CA PHE A 116 -5.06 1.96 -1.98
C PHE A 116 -4.79 3.05 -0.95
N THR A 117 -4.62 2.62 0.29
CA THR A 117 -4.10 3.46 1.35
C THR A 117 -2.57 3.46 1.33
N PRO A 118 -1.91 4.45 1.98
CA PRO A 118 -0.46 4.43 2.12
C PRO A 118 0.05 3.14 2.79
N TRP A 119 -0.73 2.56 3.71
CA TRP A 119 -0.34 1.34 4.40
C TRP A 119 -0.29 0.13 3.47
N ASP A 120 -1.22 0.02 2.53
CA ASP A 120 -1.23 -1.08 1.56
C ASP A 120 0.07 -1.10 0.76
N ILE A 121 0.54 0.07 0.32
CA ILE A 121 1.83 0.20 -0.39
C ILE A 121 3.02 -0.20 0.49
N TYR A 122 3.05 0.19 1.77
CA TYR A 122 4.17 -0.11 2.66
C TYR A 122 4.20 -1.56 3.17
N SER A 123 3.05 -2.21 3.23
CA SER A 123 2.90 -3.56 3.79
C SER A 123 3.00 -4.67 2.74
N MET A 124 2.97 -4.31 1.45
CA MET A 124 3.19 -5.24 0.35
C MET A 124 4.57 -5.90 0.39
N ASP A 125 4.59 -7.22 0.26
CA ASP A 125 5.83 -8.03 0.22
C ASP A 125 6.49 -8.03 -1.17
N VAL A 126 6.65 -6.86 -1.77
CA VAL A 126 7.30 -6.68 -3.08
C VAL A 126 8.80 -6.46 -2.93
N PHE A 127 9.25 -5.90 -1.81
CA PHE A 127 10.65 -5.58 -1.54
C PHE A 127 11.28 -6.62 -0.60
N THR A 128 11.39 -7.86 -1.07
CA THR A 128 11.95 -9.00 -0.30
C THR A 128 13.48 -9.08 -0.32
N SER A 129 14.13 -8.48 -1.32
CA SER A 129 15.58 -8.27 -1.33
C SER A 129 15.94 -7.09 -0.41
N PRO A 130 17.11 -7.05 0.26
CA PRO A 130 17.51 -5.94 1.12
C PRO A 130 17.57 -4.62 0.32
N THR A 131 16.46 -3.90 0.30
CA THR A 131 16.36 -2.57 -0.28
C THR A 131 16.74 -1.58 0.81
N TYR A 132 17.91 -0.99 0.65
CA TYR A 132 18.37 0.09 1.49
C TYR A 132 17.79 1.40 0.97
N GLN A 133 17.05 2.15 1.79
CA GLN A 133 16.83 3.56 1.50
C GLN A 133 18.08 4.33 1.89
N LEU A 134 18.74 4.95 0.92
CA LEU A 134 19.86 5.84 1.17
C LEU A 134 19.33 7.21 1.60
N LYS A 135 19.62 7.59 2.84
CA LYS A 135 19.35 8.94 3.33
C LYS A 135 20.67 9.55 3.82
N GLY A 136 21.41 10.15 2.88
CA GLY A 136 22.79 10.58 3.12
C GLY A 136 23.71 9.40 3.42
N ASP A 137 24.45 9.46 4.53
CA ASP A 137 25.38 8.40 4.98
C ASP A 137 24.70 7.18 5.61
N TYR A 138 23.37 7.22 5.76
CA TYR A 138 22.61 6.19 6.45
C TYR A 138 21.92 5.29 5.42
N ALA A 139 21.98 3.97 5.67
CA ALA A 139 21.19 2.98 4.96
C ALA A 139 20.08 2.49 5.90
N ILE A 140 18.83 2.69 5.51
CA ILE A 140 17.67 2.15 6.22
C ILE A 140 17.32 0.82 5.57
N ASP A 141 17.52 -0.26 6.30
CA ASP A 141 17.16 -1.61 5.86
C ASP A 141 15.66 -1.84 6.06
N LEU A 142 14.91 -1.81 4.96
CA LEU A 142 13.45 -1.94 4.99
C LEU A 142 12.98 -3.35 5.37
N THR A 143 13.86 -4.36 5.31
CA THR A 143 13.54 -5.76 5.66
C THR A 143 13.48 -6.00 7.17
N LYS A 144 13.95 -5.04 7.98
CA LYS A 144 13.95 -5.12 9.44
C LYS A 144 12.69 -4.49 10.03
N PRO A 145 12.17 -5.02 11.17
CA PRO A 145 11.07 -4.40 11.89
C PRO A 145 11.47 -2.99 12.34
N GLU A 146 10.48 -2.10 12.41
CA GLU A 146 10.62 -0.66 12.59
C GLU A 146 11.64 -0.17 13.65
N PRO A 147 11.79 -0.77 14.86
CA PRO A 147 12.80 -0.34 15.82
C PRO A 147 14.26 -0.54 15.36
N LEU A 148 14.50 -1.34 14.31
CA LEU A 148 15.81 -1.66 13.77
C LEU A 148 16.09 -1.02 12.40
N ARG A 149 15.17 -0.16 11.91
CA ARG A 149 15.29 0.50 10.58
C ARG A 149 16.27 1.67 10.57
N LEU A 150 16.37 2.42 11.67
CA LEU A 150 17.31 3.53 11.81
C LEU A 150 18.57 3.07 12.54
N GLY A 151 19.74 3.10 11.89
CA GLY A 151 20.99 3.02 12.65
C GLY A 151 22.25 2.53 11.95
N GLN A 152 22.24 2.06 10.71
CA GLN A 152 23.48 1.63 10.07
C GLN A 152 24.03 2.72 9.14
N LYS A 153 25.10 3.40 9.61
CA LYS A 153 25.98 4.17 8.73
C LYS A 153 26.51 3.20 7.66
N ARG A 154 26.40 3.59 6.40
CA ARG A 154 26.99 2.83 5.30
C ARG A 154 28.50 2.86 5.50
N ALA A 155 29.13 1.72 5.76
CA ALA A 155 30.57 1.61 5.58
C ALA A 155 30.82 1.75 4.08
N MET A 156 31.22 2.94 3.65
CA MET A 156 31.70 3.20 2.30
C MET A 156 32.89 2.27 2.06
N GLN A 157 32.70 1.14 1.39
CA GLN A 157 33.84 0.38 0.86
C GLN A 157 34.41 1.22 -0.29
N PRO A 158 35.68 1.66 -0.21
CA PRO A 158 36.29 2.44 -1.27
C PRO A 158 36.34 1.60 -2.56
N PRO A 159 36.16 2.24 -3.74
CA PRO A 159 36.16 1.52 -5.00
C PRO A 159 37.57 1.00 -5.26
N GLY A 160 37.69 -0.32 -5.26
CA GLY A 160 38.93 -1.03 -5.57
C GLY A 160 39.69 -1.49 -4.35
N ILE A 161 39.24 -2.59 -3.74
CA ILE A 161 40.10 -3.72 -3.34
C ILE A 161 39.19 -4.95 -3.32
N MET A 162 39.42 -5.86 -4.26
CA MET A 162 39.00 -7.24 -4.15
C MET A 162 39.74 -7.85 -2.96
N SER A 163 39.07 -8.08 -1.83
CA SER A 163 39.63 -8.88 -0.75
C SER A 163 38.81 -10.15 -0.55
N THR A 164 39.35 -11.22 -1.11
CA THR A 164 39.31 -12.53 -0.47
C THR A 164 39.80 -12.37 0.97
N VAL A 165 38.94 -12.63 1.96
CA VAL A 165 39.40 -12.81 3.34
C VAL A 165 38.91 -14.17 3.81
N SER A 166 39.83 -15.13 3.69
CA SER A 166 39.91 -16.30 4.54
C SER A 166 39.94 -15.84 6.00
N ALA A 167 39.14 -16.47 6.85
CA ALA A 167 39.29 -16.37 8.29
C ALA A 167 39.33 -17.79 8.86
N ASP A 168 40.54 -18.34 8.90
CA ASP A 168 40.92 -19.40 9.82
C ASP A 168 40.75 -18.87 11.26
N ILE A 169 39.85 -19.48 12.03
CA ILE A 169 39.93 -19.47 13.49
C ILE A 169 40.05 -20.93 13.92
N VAL A 170 41.26 -21.29 14.32
CA VAL A 170 41.62 -22.52 15.01
C VAL A 170 41.03 -22.49 16.42
N GLY A 171 40.12 -23.44 16.70
CA GLY A 171 39.69 -23.83 18.04
C GLY A 171 39.46 -25.33 18.05
N ILE A 172 40.29 -26.05 18.81
CA ILE A 172 40.45 -27.52 18.82
C ILE A 172 39.43 -28.23 19.71
N CYS A 173 38.86 -29.32 19.17
CA CYS A 173 38.25 -30.54 19.77
C CYS A 173 37.01 -30.41 20.67
N ILE A 174 35.95 -31.22 20.55
CA ILE A 174 35.88 -32.70 20.49
C ILE A 174 34.68 -33.16 19.61
N LEU A 175 34.93 -34.06 18.64
CA LEU A 175 33.96 -34.89 17.87
C LEU A 175 33.52 -36.13 18.69
N PRO A 176 32.46 -36.94 18.38
CA PRO A 176 32.08 -37.40 17.02
C PRO A 176 30.56 -37.71 16.83
N PRO A 177 30.14 -38.59 15.88
CA PRO A 177 30.02 -38.34 14.44
C PRO A 177 28.56 -38.58 13.96
N MET A 178 28.23 -38.20 12.73
CA MET A 178 27.52 -39.05 11.74
C MET A 178 26.89 -38.19 10.64
N ALA A 179 27.28 -38.49 9.38
CA ALA A 179 26.54 -38.28 8.14
C ALA A 179 26.24 -36.80 7.75
N ALA A 180 26.32 -36.33 6.51
CA ALA A 180 26.54 -36.92 5.21
C ALA A 180 26.95 -35.80 4.25
N LYS A 181 27.56 -36.21 3.13
CA LYS A 181 27.75 -35.42 1.90
C LYS A 181 26.47 -34.70 1.47
N LEU A 182 26.57 -33.52 0.86
CA LEU A 182 25.95 -33.27 -0.45
C LEU A 182 26.60 -32.08 -1.18
N PHE A 183 26.73 -32.27 -2.50
CA PHE A 183 27.35 -31.41 -3.52
C PHE A 183 26.67 -30.04 -3.67
N ALA A 184 27.46 -28.99 -3.98
CA ALA A 184 26.98 -27.75 -4.57
C ALA A 184 27.52 -27.62 -6.01
N VAL A 185 26.61 -27.61 -6.98
CA VAL A 185 26.89 -27.29 -8.40
C VAL A 185 26.76 -25.77 -8.57
N SER A 186 27.81 -25.12 -9.05
CA SER A 186 27.79 -23.69 -9.40
C SER A 186 27.71 -23.54 -10.92
N VAL A 187 26.61 -22.96 -11.40
CA VAL A 187 26.47 -22.54 -12.81
C VAL A 187 26.84 -21.06 -12.89
N ARG A 188 27.91 -20.73 -13.62
CA ARG A 188 28.21 -19.34 -14.01
C ARG A 188 27.63 -19.10 -15.40
N VAL A 189 26.79 -18.07 -15.53
CA VAL A 189 26.45 -17.47 -16.82
C VAL A 189 27.40 -16.30 -17.05
N ALA A 190 28.19 -16.37 -18.11
CA ALA A 190 28.99 -15.26 -18.60
C ALA A 190 28.19 -14.55 -19.71
N SER A 191 28.03 -13.22 -19.62
CA SER A 191 27.57 -12.40 -20.74
C SER A 191 28.77 -11.82 -21.48
N GLN A 192 28.67 -11.78 -22.80
CA GLN A 192 29.65 -11.23 -23.75
C GLN A 192 29.86 -9.73 -23.57
#